data_AF-A0A0C9TV66-F1
#
_entry.id   AF-A0A0C9TV66-F1
#
_cell.length_a   1.000
_cell.length_b   1.000
_cell.length_c   1.000
_cell.angle_alpha   90.00
_cell.angle_beta   90.00
_cell.angle_gamma   90.00
#
_symmetry.space_group_name_H-M   'P 1'
#
loop_
_entity.id
_entity.type
_entity.pdbx_description
1 polymer ?
#
loop_
_entity_poly.entity_id
_entity_poly.type
_entity_poly.pdbx_seq_one_letter_code
_entity_poly.pdbx_strand_id
1 'polypeptide(L)'
;KLANTERHLDISKGHVNRVEDKQDELKQLNRSIFRPVITFNKDKKRAAQEAKLLRRHEEERDEHEKAMLDIRESRGRINKAQGYRGDDDDEDDEEGISGGYGSGRFKAPVDQAQKKAARSRYQFEATASDDELEDELDDNLDEIGAAAKRLKAIGLGMGEELNRQNARLDKMGRKVDDLDHKLERGTARFEKIK
;
A
#
# COMPACT_ATOMS: atom_id res chain seq x y z
N LYS A 1 -4.37 2.08 -8.76
CA LYS A 1 -5.39 3.10 -9.12
C LYS A 1 -5.49 4.19 -8.05
N LEU A 2 -5.69 3.85 -6.77
CA LEU A 2 -5.71 4.83 -5.66
C LEU A 2 -4.43 5.69 -5.56
N ALA A 3 -3.26 5.11 -5.82
CA ALA A 3 -2.01 5.87 -5.86
C ALA A 3 -2.01 6.98 -6.95
N ASN A 4 -2.68 6.75 -8.08
CA ASN A 4 -2.77 7.76 -9.14
C ASN A 4 -3.75 8.86 -8.73
N THR A 5 -4.88 8.52 -8.12
CA THR A 5 -5.86 9.51 -7.66
C THR A 5 -5.27 10.40 -6.59
N GLU A 6 -4.52 9.83 -5.63
CA GLU A 6 -3.82 10.61 -4.62
C GLU A 6 -2.78 11.56 -5.24
N ARG A 7 -1.97 11.08 -6.19
CA ARG A 7 -1.02 11.93 -6.91
C ARG A 7 -1.70 13.08 -7.64
N HIS A 8 -2.83 12.83 -8.31
CA HIS A 8 -3.59 13.88 -8.99
C HIS A 8 -4.19 14.88 -8.00
N LEU A 9 -4.64 14.41 -6.85
CA LEU A 9 -5.15 15.27 -5.78
C LEU A 9 -4.04 16.17 -5.24
N ASP A 10 -2.86 15.64 -4.94
CA ASP A 10 -1.72 16.42 -4.45
C ASP A 10 -1.28 17.48 -5.49
N ILE A 11 -1.25 17.12 -6.78
CA ILE A 11 -1.01 18.08 -7.87
C ILE A 11 -2.08 19.18 -7.87
N SER A 12 -3.35 18.81 -7.72
CA SER A 12 -4.48 19.74 -7.71
C SER A 12 -4.41 20.70 -6.52
N LYS A 13 -4.07 20.19 -5.33
CA LYS A 13 -3.78 20.99 -4.12
C LYS A 13 -2.71 22.04 -4.40
N GLY A 14 -1.61 21.67 -5.06
CA GLY A 14 -0.56 22.59 -5.48
C GLY A 14 -1.04 23.67 -6.45
N HIS A 15 -1.89 23.31 -7.42
CA HIS A 15 -2.49 24.29 -8.33
C HIS A 15 -3.41 25.28 -7.61
N VAL A 16 -4.26 24.80 -6.70
CA VAL A 16 -5.18 25.65 -5.94
C VAL A 16 -4.41 26.62 -5.04
N ASN A 17 -3.38 26.17 -4.33
CA ASN A 17 -2.52 27.05 -3.54
C ASN A 17 -1.87 28.14 -4.41
N ARG A 18 -1.39 27.79 -5.61
CA ARG A 18 -0.81 28.77 -6.55
C ARG A 18 -1.85 29.75 -7.06
N VAL A 19 -3.08 29.30 -7.29
CA VAL A 19 -4.20 30.15 -7.68
C VAL A 19 -4.53 31.14 -6.56
N GLU A 20 -4.61 30.70 -5.30
CA GLU A 20 -4.82 31.58 -4.15
C GLU A 20 -3.74 32.67 -4.05
N ASP A 21 -2.46 32.29 -4.18
CA ASP A 21 -1.33 33.24 -4.14
C ASP A 21 -1.45 34.29 -5.27
N LYS A 22 -1.84 33.87 -6.49
CA LYS A 22 -2.09 34.79 -7.63
C LYS A 22 -3.33 35.68 -7.43
N GLN A 23 -4.38 35.18 -6.77
CA GLN A 23 -5.56 35.98 -6.47
C GLN A 23 -5.23 37.13 -5.52
N ASP A 24 -4.42 36.86 -4.50
CA ASP A 24 -3.98 37.88 -3.56
C ASP A 24 -3.13 38.95 -4.26
N GLU A 25 -2.29 38.54 -5.22
CA GLU A 25 -1.56 39.45 -6.10
C GLU A 25 -2.49 40.28 -6.99
N LEU A 26 -3.47 39.65 -7.65
CA LEU A 26 -4.46 40.36 -8.47
C LEU A 26 -5.25 41.38 -7.64
N LYS A 27 -5.69 41.01 -6.44
CA LYS A 27 -6.38 41.93 -5.52
C LYS A 27 -5.50 43.11 -5.12
N GLN A 28 -4.19 42.89 -4.97
CA GLN A 28 -3.23 43.95 -4.71
C GLN A 28 -3.07 44.88 -5.92
N LEU A 29 -2.99 44.31 -7.14
CA LEU A 29 -2.86 45.06 -8.40
C LEU A 29 -4.12 45.83 -8.77
N ASN A 30 -5.31 45.31 -8.46
CA ASN A 30 -6.59 45.96 -8.75
C ASN A 30 -6.89 47.12 -7.77
N ARG A 31 -6.08 47.28 -6.71
CA ARG A 31 -6.17 48.45 -5.82
C ARG A 31 -5.63 49.68 -6.54
N SER A 32 -6.27 50.83 -6.32
CA SER A 32 -5.83 52.11 -6.87
C SER A 32 -4.32 52.33 -6.70
N ILE A 33 -3.65 52.68 -7.80
CA ILE A 33 -2.23 53.05 -7.86
C ILE A 33 -1.85 54.18 -6.87
N PHE A 34 -2.84 54.94 -6.39
CA PHE A 34 -2.65 56.04 -5.45
C PHE A 34 -2.60 55.60 -3.98
N ARG A 35 -2.86 54.31 -3.66
CA ARG A 35 -2.75 53.76 -2.30
C ARG A 35 -1.61 52.73 -2.22
N PRO A 36 -0.37 53.14 -1.90
CA PRO A 36 0.78 52.23 -1.88
C PRO A 36 0.63 51.11 -0.83
N VAL A 37 1.17 49.94 -1.13
CA VAL A 37 1.19 48.78 -0.20
C VAL A 37 2.41 48.93 0.71
N ILE A 38 2.24 49.67 1.79
CA ILE A 38 3.31 49.88 2.77
C ILE A 38 3.31 48.71 3.74
N THR A 39 4.46 48.04 3.86
CA THR A 39 4.68 47.00 4.87
C THR A 39 5.77 47.47 5.82
N PHE A 40 5.45 47.54 7.11
CA PHE A 40 6.45 47.78 8.15
C PHE A 40 7.21 46.48 8.43
N ASN A 41 8.52 46.57 8.69
CA ASN A 41 9.44 45.45 8.91
C ASN A 41 9.55 44.48 7.70
N LYS A 42 10.09 44.98 6.58
CA LYS A 42 10.33 44.19 5.35
C LYS A 42 11.11 42.89 5.61
N ASP A 43 12.13 42.93 6.46
CA ASP A 43 12.96 41.75 6.76
C ASP A 43 12.17 40.70 7.55
N LYS A 44 11.38 41.11 8.55
CA LYS A 44 10.50 40.20 9.29
C LYS A 44 9.45 39.56 8.38
N LYS A 45 8.87 40.33 7.45
CA LYS A 45 7.91 39.81 6.48
C LYS A 45 8.57 38.83 5.50
N ARG A 46 9.78 39.13 5.03
CA ARG A 46 10.55 38.24 4.14
C ARG A 46 10.88 36.93 4.84
N ALA A 47 11.42 36.98 6.06
CA ALA A 47 11.72 35.80 6.86
C ALA A 47 10.46 34.95 7.12
N ALA A 48 9.31 35.58 7.40
CA ALA A 48 8.05 34.86 7.58
C ALA A 48 7.55 34.20 6.28
N GLN A 49 7.76 34.83 5.12
CA GLN A 49 7.41 34.25 3.82
C GLN A 49 8.33 33.09 3.46
N GLU A 50 9.64 33.24 3.68
CA GLU A 50 10.63 32.17 3.49
C GLU A 50 10.33 30.97 4.40
N ALA A 51 10.01 31.21 5.68
CA ALA A 51 9.60 30.16 6.61
C ALA A 51 8.29 29.46 6.17
N LYS A 52 7.29 30.21 5.69
CA LYS A 52 6.05 29.64 5.15
C LYS A 52 6.31 28.78 3.92
N LEU A 53 7.18 29.22 3.02
CA LEU A 53 7.55 28.47 1.82
C LEU A 53 8.30 27.19 2.16
N LEU A 54 9.29 27.28 3.07
CA LEU A 54 10.05 26.13 3.55
C LEU A 54 9.11 25.11 4.20
N ARG A 55 8.20 25.56 5.07
CA ARG A 55 7.21 24.69 5.71
C ARG A 55 6.27 24.02 4.71
N ARG A 56 5.79 24.75 3.71
CA ARG A 56 4.94 24.18 2.63
C ARG A 56 5.69 23.09 1.87
N HIS A 57 6.97 23.33 1.56
CA HIS A 57 7.80 22.37 0.84
C HIS A 57 8.16 21.14 1.71
N GLU A 58 8.39 21.33 3.01
CA GLU A 58 8.61 20.25 3.97
C GLU A 58 7.36 19.38 4.12
N GLU A 59 6.18 19.99 4.29
CA GLU A 59 4.89 19.30 4.33
C GLU A 59 4.63 18.49 3.05
N GLU A 60 4.87 19.06 1.85
CA GLU A 60 4.71 18.37 0.57
C GLU A 60 5.69 17.19 0.41
N ARG A 61 6.94 17.34 0.87
CA ARG A 61 7.93 16.27 0.85
C ARG A 61 7.55 15.13 1.78
N ASP A 62 7.14 15.45 3.00
CA ASP A 62 6.73 14.46 4.00
C ASP A 62 5.49 13.68 3.55
N GLU A 63 4.51 14.37 2.95
CA GLU A 63 3.31 13.75 2.38
C GLU A 63 3.70 12.79 1.23
N HIS A 64 4.58 13.24 0.32
CA HIS A 64 5.03 12.43 -0.81
C HIS A 64 5.84 11.20 -0.35
N GLU A 65 6.74 11.37 0.61
CA GLU A 65 7.53 10.26 1.17
C GLU A 65 6.63 9.23 1.85
N LYS A 66 5.69 9.67 2.69
CA LYS A 66 4.70 8.77 3.32
C LYS A 66 3.88 8.00 2.28
N ALA A 67 3.45 8.67 1.21
CA ALA A 67 2.71 8.02 0.14
C ALA A 67 3.57 6.98 -0.61
N MET A 68 4.85 7.28 -0.85
CA MET A 68 5.79 6.35 -1.48
C MET A 68 6.08 5.13 -0.60
N LEU A 69 6.29 5.35 0.70
CA LEU A 69 6.50 4.28 1.68
C LEU A 69 5.28 3.36 1.74
N ASP A 70 4.06 3.91 1.80
CA ASP A 70 2.83 3.12 1.82
C ASP A 70 2.65 2.28 0.54
N ILE A 71 2.94 2.85 -0.63
CA ILE A 71 2.91 2.12 -1.91
C ILE A 71 3.95 0.99 -1.92
N ARG A 72 5.16 1.23 -1.40
CA ARG A 72 6.20 0.21 -1.30
C ARG A 72 5.78 -0.90 -0.35
N GLU A 73 5.21 -0.56 0.80
CA GLU A 73 4.77 -1.53 1.81
C GLU A 73 3.61 -2.38 1.29
N SER A 74 2.61 -1.78 0.63
CA SER A 74 1.49 -2.48 -0.03
C SER A 74 2.00 -3.48 -1.08
N ARG A 75 2.93 -3.06 -1.93
CA ARG A 75 3.57 -3.98 -2.90
C ARG A 75 4.34 -5.10 -2.20
N GLY A 76 5.08 -4.78 -1.14
CA GLY A 76 5.83 -5.76 -0.35
C GLY A 76 4.93 -6.82 0.29
N ARG A 77 3.78 -6.42 0.86
CA ARG A 77 2.82 -7.35 1.47
C ARG A 77 2.15 -8.26 0.45
N ILE A 78 1.72 -7.71 -0.70
CA ILE A 78 1.13 -8.53 -1.76
C ILE A 78 2.16 -9.53 -2.28
N ASN A 79 3.40 -9.09 -2.48
CA ASN A 79 4.47 -9.97 -2.90
C ASN A 79 4.83 -11.00 -1.82
N LYS A 80 4.76 -10.68 -0.53
CA LYS A 80 4.93 -11.64 0.56
C LYS A 80 3.75 -12.63 0.60
N ALA A 81 2.51 -12.15 0.48
CA ALA A 81 1.30 -12.97 0.42
C ALA A 81 1.30 -13.95 -0.76
N GLN A 82 1.79 -13.51 -1.93
CA GLN A 82 1.98 -14.35 -3.12
C GLN A 82 3.26 -15.20 -3.05
N GLY A 83 4.27 -14.69 -2.35
CA GLY A 83 5.57 -15.28 -2.11
C GLY A 83 5.60 -16.30 -0.98
N TYR A 84 4.48 -16.58 -0.30
CA TYR A 84 4.22 -17.82 0.47
C TYR A 84 4.16 -19.05 -0.46
N ARG A 85 5.12 -19.12 -1.37
CA ARG A 85 5.49 -20.25 -2.19
C ARG A 85 6.90 -20.65 -1.73
N GLY A 86 7.01 -21.12 -0.48
CA GLY A 86 8.14 -21.91 0.00
C GLY A 86 9.18 -21.20 0.88
N ASP A 87 8.76 -20.60 1.99
CA ASP A 87 9.67 -20.14 3.05
C ASP A 87 9.07 -20.37 4.45
N ASP A 88 8.26 -21.43 4.60
CA ASP A 88 7.73 -21.87 5.91
C ASP A 88 7.91 -23.39 6.03
N ASP A 89 9.17 -23.79 6.14
CA ASP A 89 9.65 -24.91 6.95
C ASP A 89 11.15 -24.66 7.08
N ASP A 90 11.55 -24.08 8.20
CA ASP A 90 12.82 -24.31 8.90
C ASP A 90 13.00 -23.17 9.92
N GLU A 91 12.33 -23.32 11.07
CA GLU A 91 12.90 -22.85 12.33
C GLU A 91 14.04 -23.82 12.69
N ASP A 92 15.21 -23.62 12.09
CA ASP A 92 16.50 -24.03 12.66
C ASP A 92 17.58 -23.11 12.08
N ASP A 93 17.96 -22.12 12.90
CA ASP A 93 19.13 -21.27 12.72
C ASP A 93 20.41 -22.13 12.66
N GLU A 94 20.98 -22.34 11.46
CA GLU A 94 22.45 -22.33 11.31
C GLU A 94 22.87 -22.10 9.85
N GLU A 95 23.40 -20.90 9.59
CA GLU A 95 24.50 -20.59 8.65
C GLU A 95 24.55 -21.38 7.32
N GLY A 96 24.16 -20.76 6.20
CA GLY A 96 24.45 -21.39 4.90
C GLY A 96 24.03 -20.65 3.63
N ILE A 97 25.01 -19.99 3.02
CA ILE A 97 25.02 -19.55 1.61
C ILE A 97 24.62 -20.68 0.63
N SER A 98 24.07 -20.29 -0.54
CA SER A 98 23.87 -21.07 -1.79
C SER A 98 22.42 -21.55 -1.97
N GLY A 99 21.65 -21.16 -2.99
CA GLY A 99 22.00 -21.18 -4.40
C GLY A 99 21.22 -22.31 -5.08
N GLY A 100 20.30 -21.97 -5.99
CA GLY A 100 19.90 -22.86 -7.08
C GLY A 100 18.61 -23.69 -6.92
N TYR A 101 17.76 -23.54 -7.94
CA TYR A 101 16.99 -24.59 -8.63
C TYR A 101 16.08 -25.53 -7.82
N GLY A 102 14.77 -25.30 -8.00
CA GLY A 102 13.76 -26.35 -8.20
C GLY A 102 13.81 -27.55 -7.27
N SER A 103 13.20 -27.45 -6.10
CA SER A 103 12.94 -28.62 -5.26
C SER A 103 11.50 -29.10 -5.45
N GLY A 104 11.34 -30.08 -6.35
CA GLY A 104 10.27 -31.06 -6.23
C GLY A 104 10.52 -31.79 -4.91
N ARG A 105 9.67 -31.54 -3.92
CA ARG A 105 9.74 -32.12 -2.58
C ARG A 105 9.54 -33.64 -2.72
N PHE A 106 10.63 -34.39 -2.88
CA PHE A 106 10.61 -35.84 -2.71
C PHE A 106 10.20 -36.12 -1.27
N LYS A 107 8.97 -36.60 -1.05
CA LYS A 107 8.49 -37.09 0.25
C LYS A 107 9.50 -38.13 0.75
N ALA A 108 10.01 -37.93 1.96
CA ALA A 108 10.96 -38.87 2.55
C ALA A 108 10.30 -40.27 2.65
N PRO A 109 11.03 -41.37 2.41
CA PRO A 109 10.48 -42.73 2.47
C PRO A 109 9.88 -43.09 3.85
N VAL A 110 10.25 -42.32 4.89
CA VAL A 110 9.74 -42.45 6.25
C VAL A 110 8.26 -42.04 6.35
N ASP A 111 7.82 -41.02 5.61
CA ASP A 111 6.43 -40.54 5.66
C ASP A 111 5.46 -41.51 5.00
N GLN A 112 5.86 -42.12 3.88
CA GLN A 112 5.04 -43.13 3.20
C GLN A 112 4.88 -44.39 4.05
N ALA A 113 5.93 -44.84 4.74
CA ALA A 113 5.84 -46.01 5.62
C ALA A 113 4.89 -45.78 6.81
N GLN A 114 4.91 -44.57 7.38
CA GLN A 114 3.99 -44.20 8.47
C GLN A 114 2.55 -44.05 7.98
N LYS A 115 2.32 -43.45 6.81
CA LYS A 115 1.00 -43.34 6.18
C LYS A 115 0.41 -44.72 5.88
N LYS A 116 1.21 -45.64 5.31
CA LYS A 116 0.79 -47.04 5.06
C LYS A 116 0.49 -47.79 6.36
N ALA A 117 1.30 -47.62 7.39
CA ALA A 117 1.03 -48.21 8.71
C ALA A 117 -0.25 -47.66 9.35
N ALA A 118 -0.56 -46.37 9.18
CA ALA A 118 -1.80 -45.77 9.65
C ALA A 118 -3.03 -46.33 8.90
N ARG A 119 -2.92 -46.50 7.58
CA ARG A 119 -3.97 -47.05 6.69
C ARG A 119 -4.25 -48.52 6.94
N SER A 120 -3.22 -49.31 7.22
CA SER A 120 -3.33 -50.75 7.52
C SER A 120 -4.22 -51.08 8.73
N ARG A 121 -4.53 -50.09 9.58
CA ARG A 121 -5.48 -50.24 10.70
C ARG A 121 -6.95 -50.22 10.26
N TYR A 122 -7.22 -49.68 9.07
CA TYR A 122 -8.56 -49.42 8.56
C TYR A 122 -8.88 -50.21 7.27
N GLN A 123 -7.87 -50.80 6.62
CA GLN A 123 -8.04 -51.68 5.48
C GLN A 123 -8.06 -53.15 5.91
N PHE A 124 -9.07 -53.90 5.45
CA PHE A 124 -9.18 -55.35 5.65
C PHE A 124 -9.28 -56.00 4.26
N GLU A 125 -8.42 -57.00 3.98
CA GLU A 125 -8.32 -57.64 2.66
C GLU A 125 -7.96 -56.67 1.50
N ALA A 126 -7.05 -55.72 1.76
CA ALA A 126 -6.59 -54.74 0.77
C ALA A 126 -5.99 -55.41 -0.47
N THR A 127 -6.42 -54.97 -1.65
CA THR A 127 -5.79 -55.33 -2.91
C THR A 127 -4.72 -54.29 -3.26
N ALA A 128 -3.74 -54.66 -4.11
CA ALA A 128 -2.73 -53.70 -4.58
C ALA A 128 -3.34 -52.47 -5.28
N SER A 129 -4.54 -52.61 -5.86
CA SER A 129 -5.29 -51.51 -6.45
C SER A 129 -5.84 -50.53 -5.41
N ASP A 130 -6.17 -50.99 -4.20
CA ASP A 130 -6.65 -50.12 -3.12
C ASP A 130 -5.49 -49.33 -2.49
N ASP A 131 -4.31 -49.93 -2.41
CA ASP A 131 -3.09 -49.24 -1.92
C ASP A 131 -2.68 -48.09 -2.87
N GLU A 132 -2.79 -48.29 -4.18
CA GLU A 132 -2.49 -47.26 -5.19
C GLU A 132 -3.51 -46.10 -5.15
N LEU A 133 -4.81 -46.40 -5.06
CA LEU A 133 -5.86 -45.39 -4.90
C LEU A 133 -5.68 -44.63 -3.58
N GLU A 134 -5.33 -45.38 -2.54
CA GLU A 134 -4.69 -44.93 -1.32
C GLU A 134 -3.73 -43.77 -1.54
N ASP A 135 -2.59 -44.10 -2.13
CA ASP A 135 -1.46 -43.19 -2.28
C ASP A 135 -1.86 -41.93 -3.10
N GLU A 136 -2.72 -42.07 -4.11
CA GLU A 136 -3.28 -40.94 -4.87
C GLU A 136 -4.18 -40.02 -4.03
N LEU A 137 -5.04 -40.57 -3.16
CA LEU A 137 -5.89 -39.77 -2.27
C LEU A 137 -5.05 -38.95 -1.28
N ASP A 138 -4.00 -39.52 -0.71
CA ASP A 138 -3.12 -38.78 0.21
C ASP A 138 -2.36 -37.66 -0.50
N ASP A 139 -1.88 -37.90 -1.72
CA ASP A 139 -1.21 -36.87 -2.51
C ASP A 139 -2.17 -35.74 -2.88
N ASN A 140 -3.40 -36.07 -3.28
CA ASN A 140 -4.46 -35.09 -3.53
C ASN A 140 -4.84 -34.31 -2.25
N LEU A 141 -4.93 -34.98 -1.10
CA LEU A 141 -5.23 -34.33 0.18
C LEU A 141 -4.10 -33.41 0.64
N ASP A 142 -2.84 -33.79 0.43
CA ASP A 142 -1.68 -32.93 0.72
C ASP A 142 -1.67 -31.71 -0.23
N GLU A 143 -2.02 -31.88 -1.50
CA GLU A 143 -2.17 -30.78 -2.45
C GLU A 143 -3.30 -29.83 -2.05
N ILE A 144 -4.48 -30.35 -1.70
CA ILE A 144 -5.61 -29.56 -1.19
C ILE A 144 -5.23 -28.83 0.09
N GLY A 145 -4.51 -29.49 1.01
CA GLY A 145 -4.01 -28.88 2.24
C GLY A 145 -3.06 -27.72 1.96
N ALA A 146 -2.13 -27.89 1.01
CA ALA A 146 -1.23 -26.83 0.57
C ALA A 146 -1.99 -25.68 -0.12
N ALA A 147 -2.96 -25.99 -0.96
CA ALA A 147 -3.82 -25.01 -1.62
C ALA A 147 -4.64 -24.21 -0.58
N ALA A 148 -5.22 -24.87 0.41
CA ALA A 148 -5.97 -24.25 1.49
C ALA A 148 -5.10 -23.33 2.36
N LYS A 149 -3.86 -23.74 2.68
CA LYS A 149 -2.88 -22.89 3.39
C LYS A 149 -2.56 -21.62 2.59
N ARG A 150 -2.32 -21.74 1.28
CA ARG A 150 -2.09 -20.59 0.39
C ARG A 150 -3.30 -19.67 0.31
N LEU A 151 -4.51 -20.23 0.16
CA LEU A 151 -5.75 -19.45 0.15
C LEU A 151 -5.95 -18.71 1.47
N LYS A 152 -5.65 -19.31 2.61
CA LYS A 152 -5.68 -18.65 3.92
C LYS A 152 -4.68 -17.49 3.98
N ALA A 153 -3.43 -17.71 3.57
CA ALA A 153 -2.40 -16.66 3.57
C ALA A 153 -2.79 -15.49 2.66
N ILE A 154 -3.30 -15.78 1.46
CA ILE A 154 -3.83 -14.77 0.54
C ILE A 154 -5.02 -14.04 1.16
N GLY A 155 -5.97 -14.76 1.76
CA GLY A 155 -7.16 -14.18 2.39
C GLY A 155 -6.83 -13.23 3.53
N LEU A 156 -5.89 -13.62 4.42
CA LEU A 156 -5.41 -12.75 5.49
C LEU A 156 -4.68 -11.51 4.95
N GLY A 157 -3.76 -11.70 3.99
CA GLY A 157 -3.05 -10.58 3.35
C GLY A 157 -3.99 -9.63 2.61
N MET A 158 -5.01 -10.15 1.94
CA MET A 158 -6.06 -9.36 1.30
C MET A 158 -6.89 -8.59 2.33
N GLY A 159 -7.26 -9.21 3.45
CA GLY A 159 -8.00 -8.55 4.52
C GLY A 159 -7.24 -7.36 5.13
N GLU A 160 -5.95 -7.55 5.41
CA GLU A 160 -5.08 -6.47 5.89
C GLU A 160 -4.94 -5.34 4.87
N GLU A 161 -4.76 -5.67 3.60
CA GLU A 161 -4.63 -4.69 2.53
C GLU A 161 -5.92 -3.89 2.31
N LEU A 162 -7.09 -4.54 2.39
CA LEU A 162 -8.39 -3.86 2.34
C LEU A 162 -8.55 -2.87 3.50
N ASN A 163 -8.21 -3.27 4.73
CA ASN A 163 -8.29 -2.38 5.89
C ASN A 163 -7.40 -1.13 5.72
N ARG A 164 -6.19 -1.30 5.19
CA ARG A 164 -5.27 -0.18 4.93
C ARG A 164 -5.76 0.71 3.78
N GLN A 165 -6.27 0.12 2.70
CA GLN A 165 -6.86 0.88 1.61
C GLN A 165 -8.10 1.67 2.04
N ASN A 166 -8.92 1.13 2.95
CA ASN A 166 -10.03 1.87 3.56
C ASN A 166 -9.53 3.09 4.35
N ALA A 167 -8.53 2.92 5.23
CA ALA A 167 -7.94 4.05 5.95
C ALA A 167 -7.32 5.10 5.00
N ARG A 168 -6.77 4.66 3.85
CA ARG A 168 -6.25 5.56 2.81
C ARG A 168 -7.37 6.29 2.06
N LEU A 169 -8.47 5.62 1.75
CA LEU A 169 -9.67 6.22 1.17
C LEU A 169 -10.23 7.31 2.08
N ASP A 170 -10.31 7.07 3.39
CA ASP A 170 -10.76 8.08 4.36
C ASP A 170 -9.86 9.33 4.35
N LYS A 171 -8.54 9.13 4.30
CA LYS A 171 -7.58 10.25 4.19
C LYS A 171 -7.77 11.01 2.87
N MET A 172 -7.91 10.29 1.76
CA MET A 172 -8.18 10.92 0.46
C MET A 172 -9.50 11.67 0.45
N GLY A 173 -10.56 11.14 1.07
CA GLY A 173 -11.84 11.82 1.22
C GLY A 173 -11.67 13.18 1.89
N ARG A 174 -10.98 13.23 3.04
CA ARG A 174 -10.67 14.50 3.71
C ARG A 174 -9.85 15.46 2.85
N LYS A 175 -8.88 14.95 2.08
CA LYS A 175 -8.09 15.78 1.16
C LYS A 175 -8.96 16.33 0.01
N VAL A 176 -9.93 15.55 -0.49
CA VAL A 176 -10.90 15.99 -1.50
C VAL A 176 -11.77 17.10 -0.93
N ASP A 177 -12.31 16.92 0.28
CA ASP A 177 -13.17 17.92 0.92
C ASP A 177 -12.42 19.25 1.14
N ASP A 178 -11.16 19.21 1.62
CA ASP A 178 -10.33 20.42 1.76
C ASP A 178 -10.06 21.09 0.40
N LEU A 179 -9.79 20.29 -0.64
CA LEU A 179 -9.59 20.79 -1.99
C LEU A 179 -10.86 21.47 -2.54
N ASP A 180 -12.02 20.85 -2.33
CA ASP A 180 -13.32 21.38 -2.75
C ASP A 180 -13.63 22.69 -2.05
N HIS A 181 -13.48 22.76 -0.73
CA HIS A 181 -13.64 24.00 0.03
C HIS A 181 -12.65 25.10 -0.41
N LYS A 182 -11.42 24.76 -0.77
CA LYS A 182 -10.47 25.75 -1.32
C LYS A 182 -10.88 26.22 -2.71
N LEU A 183 -11.36 25.32 -3.57
CA LEU A 183 -11.85 25.66 -4.91
C LEU A 183 -13.08 26.56 -4.84
N GLU A 184 -14.04 26.24 -3.97
CA GLU A 184 -15.24 27.05 -3.76
C GLU A 184 -14.87 28.46 -3.28
N ARG A 185 -14.02 28.56 -2.24
CA ARG A 185 -13.52 29.85 -1.75
C ARG A 185 -12.73 30.61 -2.80
N GLY A 186 -11.90 29.93 -3.58
CA GLY A 186 -11.15 30.51 -4.69
C GLY A 186 -12.10 31.08 -5.74
N THR A 187 -13.12 30.33 -6.14
CA THR A 187 -14.11 30.77 -7.13
C THR A 187 -14.88 32.00 -6.63
N ALA A 188 -15.41 31.95 -5.40
CA ALA A 188 -16.12 33.07 -4.79
C ALA A 188 -15.23 34.32 -4.61
N ARG A 189 -13.91 34.15 -4.41
CA ARG A 189 -12.95 35.26 -4.39
C ARG A 189 -12.71 35.84 -5.78
N PHE A 190 -12.61 35.01 -6.82
CA PHE A 190 -12.47 35.47 -8.19
C PHE A 190 -13.66 36.32 -8.63
N GLU A 191 -14.87 35.90 -8.29
CA GLU A 191 -16.10 36.65 -8.60
C GLU A 191 -16.10 38.06 -7.98
N LYS A 192 -15.45 38.25 -6.83
CA LYS A 192 -15.34 39.55 -6.13
C LYS A 192 -14.21 40.44 -6.66
N ILE A 193 -13.28 39.88 -7.43
CA ILE A 193 -12.14 40.62 -8.00
C ILE A 193 -12.47 41.14 -9.41
N LYS A 194 -13.38 40.47 -10.12
CA LYS A 194 -14.04 41.03 -11.31
C LYS A 194 -14.92 42.21 -10.93
#